data_AF-A0AAV6HRX2-F1
#
_entry.id   AF-A0AAV6HRX2-F1
#
_cell.length_a   1.000
_cell.length_b   1.000
_cell.length_c   1.000
_cell.angle_alpha   90.00
_cell.angle_beta   90.00
_cell.angle_gamma   90.00
#
_symmetry.space_group_name_H-M   'P 1'
#
loop_
_entity.id
_entity.type
_entity.pdbx_description
1 polymer ?
#
loop_
_entity_poly.entity_id
_entity_poly.type
_entity_poly.pdbx_seq_one_letter_code
_entity_poly.pdbx_strand_id
1 'polypeptide(L)'
;MTFYFHGKKDQDFCIVSDSNLHINAHFIGRRNDNMKRDFTWVQSLGILVDNHQLFVGAQKTSTWDDSVDRLALAFDGEPIFLPATEGAEWRPGTAPGISFTRTRDVNGVVIDVEGNFKIKATVVPITEKDSMIHNYGITKEDCFAHLDLSFKFYSLSGGVDGVLGQTYRSNYVSKIKMGVLMPVVGGAKEYASSTLFSSDCAVAKFTGELNSSESFEYGSLDCASTGMDGRGVVCKR
;
A
#
# COMPACT_ATOMS: atom_id res chain seq x y z
N MET A 1 1.43 12.21 11.83
CA MET A 1 2.40 11.21 12.34
C MET A 1 3.07 10.54 11.16
N THR A 2 4.40 10.55 11.06
CA THR A 2 5.16 9.92 9.96
C THR A 2 5.77 8.60 10.42
N PHE A 3 5.47 7.45 9.81
CA PHE A 3 6.15 6.19 10.13
C PHE A 3 6.74 5.51 8.90
N TYR A 4 7.81 4.73 9.13
CA TYR A 4 8.61 4.08 8.11
C TYR A 4 8.56 2.55 8.30
N PHE A 5 8.13 1.83 7.28
CA PHE A 5 8.23 0.37 7.26
C PHE A 5 9.23 -0.12 6.23
N HIS A 6 10.12 -0.99 6.69
CA HIS A 6 11.11 -1.67 5.88
C HIS A 6 10.70 -3.12 5.70
N GLY A 7 9.96 -3.39 4.63
CA GLY A 7 9.73 -4.76 4.16
C GLY A 7 11.02 -5.40 3.63
N LYS A 8 10.89 -6.63 3.14
CA LYS A 8 11.94 -7.32 2.38
C LYS A 8 11.55 -7.38 0.91
N LYS A 9 12.57 -7.39 0.05
CA LYS A 9 12.38 -7.59 -1.39
C LYS A 9 11.64 -8.91 -1.65
N ASP A 10 10.71 -8.87 -2.59
CA ASP A 10 9.91 -9.98 -3.12
C ASP A 10 9.14 -10.72 -2.02
N GLN A 11 8.59 -9.97 -1.06
CA GLN A 11 7.80 -10.51 0.07
C GLN A 11 6.55 -9.68 0.34
N ASP A 12 5.53 -10.35 0.87
CA ASP A 12 4.25 -9.77 1.24
C ASP A 12 4.17 -9.50 2.74
N PHE A 13 3.61 -8.34 3.09
CA PHE A 13 3.45 -7.93 4.48
C PHE A 13 2.05 -7.36 4.74
N CYS A 14 1.47 -7.73 5.88
CA CYS A 14 0.22 -7.20 6.38
C CYS A 14 0.39 -5.76 6.87
N ILE A 15 -0.24 -4.86 6.14
CA ILE A 15 -0.24 -3.41 6.40
C ILE A 15 -1.41 -3.06 7.32
N VAL A 16 -2.58 -3.63 7.07
CA VAL A 16 -3.77 -3.47 7.91
C VAL A 16 -4.42 -4.83 8.10
N SER A 17 -4.82 -5.15 9.32
CA SER A 17 -5.75 -6.24 9.59
C SER A 17 -6.74 -5.85 10.66
N ASP A 18 -8.00 -5.94 10.28
CA ASP A 18 -9.19 -5.81 11.10
C ASP A 18 -10.17 -6.94 10.74
N SER A 19 -11.32 -7.02 11.42
CA SER A 19 -12.33 -8.07 11.19
C SER A 19 -12.87 -8.13 9.77
N ASN A 20 -13.16 -6.97 9.17
CA ASN A 20 -13.76 -6.83 7.85
C ASN A 20 -12.79 -6.27 6.79
N LEU A 21 -11.53 -5.99 7.14
CA LEU A 21 -10.53 -5.42 6.25
C LEU A 21 -9.16 -6.03 6.49
N HIS A 22 -8.56 -6.61 5.46
CA HIS A 22 -7.17 -7.03 5.44
C HIS A 22 -6.46 -6.43 4.25
N ILE A 23 -5.31 -5.81 4.45
CA ILE A 23 -4.49 -5.25 3.37
C ILE A 23 -3.08 -5.79 3.52
N ASN A 24 -2.63 -6.52 2.51
CA ASN A 24 -1.23 -6.86 2.32
C ASN A 24 -0.61 -5.98 1.24
N ALA A 25 0.69 -5.74 1.37
CA ALA A 25 1.49 -5.08 0.35
C ALA A 25 2.64 -5.99 -0.10
N HIS A 26 2.81 -6.10 -1.41
CA HIS A 26 3.98 -6.73 -2.01
C HIS A 26 5.11 -5.72 -2.13
N PHE A 27 6.28 -6.05 -1.57
CA PHE A 27 7.44 -5.18 -1.64
C PHE A 27 8.41 -5.65 -2.72
N ILE A 28 8.74 -4.75 -3.63
CA ILE A 28 9.92 -4.88 -4.47
C ILE A 28 11.10 -4.19 -3.80
N GLY A 29 12.31 -4.51 -4.23
CA GLY A 29 13.47 -3.86 -3.66
C GLY A 29 14.76 -4.07 -4.42
N ARG A 30 15.77 -3.31 -4.00
CA ARG A 30 17.12 -3.37 -4.55
C ARG A 30 18.15 -3.41 -3.42
N ARG A 31 19.21 -4.16 -3.67
CA ARG A 31 20.40 -4.25 -2.84
C ARG A 31 21.61 -4.06 -3.74
N ASN A 32 22.49 -3.12 -3.38
CA ASN A 32 23.82 -2.98 -3.98
C ASN A 32 24.86 -3.62 -3.05
N ASP A 33 26.01 -4.05 -3.58
CA ASP A 33 27.07 -4.77 -2.85
C ASP A 33 27.60 -3.98 -1.65
N ASN A 34 27.57 -2.65 -1.74
CA ASN A 34 27.98 -1.75 -0.67
C ASN A 34 26.90 -1.50 0.40
N MET A 35 25.71 -2.09 0.26
CA MET A 35 24.58 -1.81 1.12
C MET A 35 24.38 -2.85 2.23
N LYS A 36 24.12 -2.35 3.44
CA LYS A 36 23.85 -3.17 4.63
C LYS A 36 22.40 -3.66 4.75
N ARG A 37 21.45 -3.14 3.94
CA ARG A 37 20.00 -3.41 3.99
C ARG A 37 19.37 -3.22 2.61
N ASP A 38 18.18 -3.76 2.37
CA ASP A 38 17.42 -3.55 1.13
C ASP A 38 16.70 -2.19 1.15
N PHE A 39 16.65 -1.51 0.01
CA PHE A 39 15.64 -0.46 -0.23
C PHE A 39 14.40 -1.12 -0.82
N THR A 40 13.23 -0.77 -0.30
CA THR A 40 11.98 -1.43 -0.66
C THR A 40 10.84 -0.45 -0.91
N TRP A 41 10.01 -0.80 -1.89
CA TRP A 41 8.86 -0.02 -2.36
C TRP A 41 7.66 -0.94 -2.53
N VAL A 42 6.45 -0.41 -2.38
CA VAL A 42 5.22 -1.20 -2.58
C VAL A 42 4.94 -1.29 -4.06
N GLN A 43 4.95 -2.50 -4.61
CA GLN A 43 4.56 -2.73 -6.00
C GLN A 43 3.06 -2.96 -6.15
N SER A 44 2.43 -3.64 -5.19
CA SER A 44 1.01 -3.95 -5.26
C SER A 44 0.38 -4.09 -3.88
N LEU A 45 -0.93 -3.90 -3.83
CA LEU A 45 -1.78 -4.19 -2.69
C LEU A 45 -2.74 -5.33 -3.04
N GLY A 46 -2.88 -6.26 -2.10
CA GLY A 46 -4.01 -7.19 -2.04
C GLY A 46 -4.90 -6.77 -0.88
N ILE A 47 -6.17 -6.54 -1.18
CA ILE A 47 -7.13 -6.04 -0.21
C ILE A 47 -8.27 -7.06 -0.12
N LEU A 48 -8.46 -7.63 1.07
CA LEU A 48 -9.61 -8.44 1.41
C LEU A 48 -10.60 -7.55 2.14
N VAL A 49 -11.82 -7.44 1.62
CA VAL A 49 -12.91 -6.70 2.27
C VAL A 49 -14.19 -7.50 2.12
N ASP A 50 -14.87 -7.77 3.23
CA ASP A 50 -15.97 -8.72 3.30
C ASP A 50 -15.60 -10.06 2.64
N ASN A 51 -16.26 -10.43 1.54
CA ASN A 51 -15.98 -11.64 0.76
C ASN A 51 -15.26 -11.35 -0.57
N HIS A 52 -14.76 -10.13 -0.77
CA HIS A 52 -14.17 -9.68 -2.02
C HIS A 52 -12.65 -9.49 -1.92
N GLN A 53 -11.99 -9.68 -3.07
CA GLN A 53 -10.57 -9.44 -3.27
C GLN A 53 -10.38 -8.29 -4.25
N LEU A 54 -9.69 -7.24 -3.83
CA LEU A 54 -9.34 -6.10 -4.68
C LEU A 54 -7.82 -6.10 -4.88
N PHE A 55 -7.41 -5.85 -6.11
CA PHE A 55 -6.00 -5.73 -6.48
C PHE A 55 -5.70 -4.36 -7.08
N VAL A 56 -4.58 -3.77 -6.68
CA VAL A 56 -3.94 -2.66 -7.39
C VAL A 56 -2.44 -2.88 -7.42
N GLY A 57 -1.82 -2.70 -8.59
CA GLY A 57 -0.39 -2.89 -8.76
C GLY A 57 0.23 -1.99 -9.82
N ALA A 58 1.53 -1.79 -9.69
CA ALA A 58 2.39 -1.19 -10.70
C ALA A 58 2.98 -2.27 -11.60
N GLN A 59 2.71 -2.19 -12.90
CA GLN A 59 3.30 -3.06 -13.90
C GLN A 59 4.81 -2.78 -14.01
N LYS A 60 5.61 -3.85 -14.09
CA LYS A 60 7.06 -3.75 -14.29
C LYS A 60 7.36 -3.09 -15.63
N THR A 61 8.32 -2.18 -15.64
CA THR A 61 8.72 -1.43 -16.83
C THR A 61 10.21 -1.18 -16.82
N SER A 62 10.86 -1.34 -17.98
CA SER A 62 12.28 -1.03 -18.13
C SER A 62 12.52 0.47 -18.31
N THR A 63 11.65 1.15 -19.07
CA THR A 63 11.69 2.60 -19.29
C THR A 63 10.43 3.27 -18.74
N TRP A 64 10.54 4.55 -18.38
CA TRP A 64 9.41 5.36 -17.95
C TRP A 64 8.96 6.31 -19.06
N ASP A 65 7.65 6.38 -19.27
CA ASP A 65 6.95 7.31 -20.16
C ASP A 65 5.66 7.69 -19.46
N ASP A 66 5.47 8.98 -19.17
CA ASP A 66 4.32 9.50 -18.43
C ASP A 66 2.98 9.26 -19.15
N SER A 67 3.00 8.96 -20.45
CA SER A 67 1.80 8.67 -21.25
C SER A 67 1.40 7.19 -21.26
N VAL A 68 2.29 6.30 -20.83
CA VAL A 68 2.04 4.86 -20.81
C VAL A 68 1.45 4.45 -19.47
N ASP A 69 0.27 3.84 -19.51
CA ASP A 69 -0.39 3.32 -18.33
C ASP A 69 0.26 2.03 -17.84
N ARG A 70 0.63 2.02 -16.57
CA ARG A 70 1.26 0.90 -15.87
C ARG A 70 0.45 0.47 -14.66
N LEU A 71 -0.80 0.90 -14.59
CA LEU A 71 -1.73 0.44 -13.57
C LEU A 71 -2.24 -0.96 -13.91
N ALA A 72 -2.27 -1.85 -12.93
CA ALA A 72 -2.94 -3.15 -13.01
C ALA A 72 -4.00 -3.23 -11.91
N LEU A 73 -5.22 -3.61 -12.28
CA LEU A 73 -6.38 -3.68 -11.39
C LEU A 73 -7.10 -5.02 -11.57
N ALA A 74 -7.62 -5.57 -10.49
CA ALA A 74 -8.49 -6.74 -10.54
C ALA A 74 -9.51 -6.73 -9.39
N PHE A 75 -10.63 -7.39 -9.62
CA PHE A 75 -11.70 -7.65 -8.66
C PHE A 75 -12.03 -9.15 -8.68
N ASP A 76 -11.97 -9.81 -7.52
CA ASP A 76 -12.21 -11.24 -7.36
C ASP A 76 -11.44 -12.12 -8.37
N GLY A 77 -10.20 -11.72 -8.66
CA GLY A 77 -9.30 -12.41 -9.60
C GLY A 77 -9.49 -12.00 -11.08
N GLU A 78 -10.56 -11.27 -11.41
CA GLU A 78 -10.85 -10.84 -12.78
C GLU A 78 -10.25 -9.44 -13.06
N PRO A 79 -9.49 -9.26 -14.16
CA PRO A 79 -8.91 -7.97 -14.51
C PRO A 79 -9.97 -6.86 -14.73
N ILE A 80 -9.69 -5.66 -14.24
CA ILE A 80 -10.50 -4.46 -14.50
C ILE A 80 -9.84 -3.64 -15.62
N PHE A 81 -10.62 -3.29 -16.64
CA PHE A 81 -10.20 -2.40 -17.71
C PHE A 81 -10.90 -1.05 -17.60
N LEU A 82 -10.13 -0.01 -17.24
CA LEU A 82 -10.60 1.38 -17.20
C LEU A 82 -10.08 2.14 -18.43
N PRO A 83 -10.95 2.87 -19.16
CA PRO A 83 -10.51 3.83 -20.17
C PRO A 83 -9.46 4.79 -19.62
N ALA A 84 -8.43 5.11 -20.41
CA ALA A 84 -7.36 6.03 -20.03
C ALA A 84 -7.84 7.49 -20.07
N THR A 85 -8.74 7.83 -19.15
CA THR A 85 -9.35 9.16 -19.03
C THR A 85 -9.64 9.43 -17.57
N GLU A 86 -9.24 10.60 -17.08
CA GLU A 86 -9.56 11.04 -15.72
C GLU A 86 -11.07 10.94 -15.44
N GLY A 87 -11.44 10.43 -14.27
CA GLY A 87 -12.83 10.24 -13.87
C GLY A 87 -13.52 9.00 -14.46
N ALA A 88 -12.86 8.23 -15.33
CA ALA A 88 -13.37 6.93 -15.75
C ALA A 88 -13.57 6.02 -14.52
N GLU A 89 -14.77 5.47 -14.37
CA GLU A 89 -15.17 4.68 -13.20
C GLU A 89 -15.58 3.27 -13.61
N TRP A 90 -15.23 2.30 -12.76
CA TRP A 90 -15.68 0.93 -12.83
C TRP A 90 -16.26 0.52 -11.47
N ARG A 91 -17.38 -0.22 -11.51
CA ARG A 91 -18.06 -0.77 -10.33
C ARG A 91 -18.45 -2.22 -10.60
N PRO A 92 -18.26 -3.15 -9.64
CA PRO A 92 -18.75 -4.50 -9.78
C PRO A 92 -20.27 -4.52 -9.57
N GLY A 93 -20.99 -5.28 -10.41
CA GLY A 93 -22.44 -5.46 -10.24
C GLY A 93 -22.83 -6.22 -8.97
N THR A 94 -21.91 -7.01 -8.40
CA THR A 94 -22.10 -7.80 -7.18
C THR A 94 -21.83 -7.03 -5.89
N ALA A 95 -21.13 -5.89 -5.95
CA ALA A 95 -20.75 -5.10 -4.78
C ALA A 95 -20.82 -3.58 -5.09
N PRO A 96 -22.03 -3.00 -5.13
CA PRO A 96 -22.23 -1.62 -5.61
C PRO A 96 -21.56 -0.54 -4.74
N GLY A 97 -21.19 -0.86 -3.50
CA GLY A 97 -20.43 0.01 -2.60
C GLY A 97 -18.93 0.08 -2.92
N ILE A 98 -18.44 -0.68 -3.90
CA ILE A 98 -17.04 -0.69 -4.34
C ILE A 98 -16.93 0.08 -5.66
N SER A 99 -15.96 1.00 -5.76
CA SER A 99 -15.62 1.65 -7.03
C SER A 99 -14.12 1.81 -7.24
N PHE A 100 -13.75 1.82 -8.51
CA PHE A 100 -12.41 2.14 -9.00
C PHE A 100 -12.55 3.32 -9.95
N THR A 101 -12.01 4.47 -9.58
CA THR A 101 -12.11 5.70 -10.39
C THR A 101 -10.74 6.22 -10.74
N ARG A 102 -10.49 6.54 -12.01
CA ARG A 102 -9.24 7.18 -12.42
C ARG A 102 -9.10 8.56 -11.80
N THR A 103 -7.91 8.85 -11.27
CA THR A 103 -7.55 10.18 -10.76
C THR A 103 -6.76 11.01 -11.76
N ARG A 104 -6.32 10.39 -12.86
CA ARG A 104 -5.59 10.96 -13.99
C ARG A 104 -5.86 10.10 -15.23
N ASP A 105 -5.49 10.56 -16.41
CA ASP A 105 -5.63 9.76 -17.65
C ASP A 105 -4.91 8.40 -17.55
N VAL A 106 -3.71 8.37 -16.97
CA VAL A 106 -2.92 7.15 -16.76
C VAL A 106 -2.31 7.09 -15.36
N ASN A 107 -1.95 5.89 -14.92
CA ASN A 107 -1.18 5.63 -13.70
C ASN A 107 -1.84 6.03 -12.38
N GLY A 108 -3.07 6.53 -12.35
CA GLY A 108 -3.72 7.03 -11.15
C GLY A 108 -5.12 6.47 -10.94
N VAL A 109 -5.39 5.92 -9.76
CA VAL A 109 -6.72 5.40 -9.37
C VAL A 109 -7.04 5.74 -7.93
N VAL A 110 -8.33 5.85 -7.62
CA VAL A 110 -8.87 5.78 -6.28
C VAL A 110 -9.79 4.56 -6.19
N ILE A 111 -9.57 3.75 -5.17
CA ILE A 111 -10.44 2.65 -4.77
C ILE A 111 -11.25 3.17 -3.59
N ASP A 112 -12.57 3.20 -3.73
CA ASP A 112 -13.50 3.60 -2.67
C ASP A 112 -14.37 2.40 -2.30
N VAL A 113 -14.41 2.09 -1.01
CA VAL A 113 -15.34 1.11 -0.45
C VAL A 113 -16.19 1.87 0.56
N GLU A 114 -17.46 2.05 0.22
CA GLU A 114 -18.41 2.88 0.95
C GLU A 114 -18.43 2.52 2.44
N GLY A 115 -18.21 3.53 3.29
CA GLY A 115 -18.20 3.37 4.74
C GLY A 115 -17.00 2.58 5.31
N ASN A 116 -16.08 2.10 4.47
CA ASN A 116 -14.93 1.28 4.90
C ASN A 116 -13.61 2.03 4.73
N PHE A 117 -13.19 2.29 3.49
CA PHE A 117 -11.95 3.00 3.21
C PHE A 117 -11.94 3.67 1.83
N LYS A 118 -10.96 4.56 1.65
CA LYS A 118 -10.56 5.15 0.38
C LYS A 118 -9.05 5.04 0.23
N ILE A 119 -8.59 4.43 -0.85
CA ILE A 119 -7.18 4.28 -1.19
C ILE A 119 -6.91 4.99 -2.51
N LYS A 120 -6.04 6.00 -2.50
CA LYS A 120 -5.49 6.56 -3.73
C LYS A 120 -4.18 5.87 -4.03
N ALA A 121 -3.99 5.42 -5.26
CA ALA A 121 -2.78 4.79 -5.74
C ALA A 121 -2.32 5.47 -7.02
N THR A 122 -1.04 5.85 -7.06
CA THR A 122 -0.39 6.39 -8.26
C THR A 122 0.85 5.56 -8.57
N VAL A 123 0.95 5.04 -9.79
CA VAL A 123 2.17 4.39 -10.26
C VAL A 123 3.20 5.46 -10.57
N VAL A 124 4.38 5.37 -9.97
CA VAL A 124 5.49 6.31 -10.13
C VAL A 124 6.80 5.57 -10.38
N PRO A 125 7.75 6.14 -11.15
CA PRO A 125 9.08 5.58 -11.29
C PRO A 125 9.95 6.00 -10.11
N ILE A 126 11.09 5.34 -9.96
CA ILE A 126 12.22 5.93 -9.24
C ILE A 126 13.03 6.77 -10.22
N THR A 127 13.22 8.05 -9.92
CA THR A 127 13.93 8.94 -10.83
C THR A 127 15.45 8.75 -10.74
N GLU A 128 16.18 9.13 -11.81
CA GLU A 128 17.65 9.16 -11.78
C GLU A 128 18.16 10.06 -10.64
N LYS A 129 17.45 11.14 -10.34
CA LYS A 129 17.77 12.04 -9.23
C LYS A 129 17.67 11.32 -7.88
N ASP A 130 16.59 10.57 -7.64
CA ASP A 130 16.44 9.78 -6.41
C ASP A 130 17.54 8.71 -6.32
N SER A 131 17.84 8.05 -7.45
CA SER A 131 18.92 7.07 -7.56
C SER A 131 20.29 7.64 -7.21
N MET A 132 20.61 8.85 -7.69
CA MET A 132 21.88 9.51 -7.39
C MET A 132 21.97 9.94 -5.93
N ILE A 133 20.90 10.51 -5.36
CA ILE A 133 20.89 10.99 -3.97
C ILE A 133 21.03 9.81 -3.00
N HIS A 134 20.37 8.68 -3.28
CA HIS A 134 20.34 7.51 -2.38
C HIS A 134 21.28 6.39 -2.77
N ASN A 135 22.04 6.58 -3.86
CA ASN A 135 22.94 5.59 -4.44
C ASN A 135 22.25 4.24 -4.69
N TYR A 136 21.02 4.26 -5.22
CA TYR A 136 20.26 3.05 -5.55
C TYR A 136 20.93 2.21 -6.64
N GLY A 137 21.69 2.86 -7.53
CA GLY A 137 22.27 2.23 -8.71
C GLY A 137 21.24 1.91 -9.79
N ILE A 138 20.08 2.58 -9.78
CA ILE A 138 19.05 2.42 -10.81
C ILE A 138 19.56 2.98 -12.14
N THR A 139 19.48 2.14 -13.17
CA THR A 139 19.82 2.44 -14.56
C THR A 139 18.54 2.63 -15.37
N LYS A 140 18.67 3.10 -16.61
CA LYS A 140 17.54 3.27 -17.55
C LYS A 140 16.84 1.98 -17.98
N GLU A 141 17.29 0.83 -17.49
CA GLU A 141 16.83 -0.49 -17.91
C GLU A 141 15.85 -1.13 -16.90
N ASP A 142 15.65 -0.51 -15.73
CA ASP A 142 14.68 -0.94 -14.72
C ASP A 142 14.26 0.26 -13.85
N CYS A 143 13.17 0.94 -14.21
CA CYS A 143 12.74 2.17 -13.53
C CYS A 143 12.09 1.94 -12.15
N PHE A 144 11.98 0.68 -11.67
CA PHE A 144 11.35 0.33 -10.39
C PHE A 144 9.99 1.02 -10.19
N ALA A 145 9.08 0.85 -11.16
CA ALA A 145 7.71 1.35 -11.03
C ALA A 145 7.04 0.77 -9.77
N HIS A 146 6.48 1.65 -8.96
CA HIS A 146 5.89 1.31 -7.66
C HIS A 146 4.71 2.24 -7.35
N LEU A 147 3.99 1.95 -6.26
CA LEU A 147 2.83 2.71 -5.84
C LEU A 147 3.21 3.78 -4.83
N ASP A 148 2.82 5.01 -5.14
CA ASP A 148 2.60 6.09 -4.18
C ASP A 148 1.16 6.01 -3.67
N LEU A 149 0.95 5.93 -2.36
CA LEU A 149 -0.30 5.51 -1.75
C LEU A 149 -0.85 6.57 -0.79
N SER A 150 -2.16 6.67 -0.68
CA SER A 150 -2.82 7.44 0.38
C SER A 150 -4.03 6.64 0.87
N PHE A 151 -4.14 6.50 2.18
CA PHE A 151 -5.18 5.71 2.84
C PHE A 151 -6.05 6.62 3.69
N LYS A 152 -7.36 6.47 3.55
CA LYS A 152 -8.34 7.04 4.47
C LYS A 152 -9.27 5.93 4.92
N PHE A 153 -9.31 5.66 6.22
CA PHE A 153 -10.18 4.64 6.79
C PHE A 153 -11.35 5.28 7.55
N TYR A 154 -12.55 4.73 7.36
CA TYR A 154 -13.78 5.26 7.93
C TYR A 154 -14.33 4.41 9.09
N SER A 155 -14.00 3.12 9.16
CA SER A 155 -14.62 2.19 10.11
C SER A 155 -13.68 1.11 10.68
N LEU A 156 -12.43 1.47 10.97
CA LEU A 156 -11.55 0.56 11.72
C LEU A 156 -12.05 0.41 13.16
N SER A 157 -11.95 -0.81 13.69
CA SER A 157 -12.19 -1.13 15.09
C SER A 157 -11.01 -0.70 15.96
N GLY A 158 -11.25 -0.54 17.27
CA GLY A 158 -10.16 -0.34 18.23
C GLY A 158 -9.15 -1.50 18.29
N GLY A 159 -9.52 -2.66 17.73
CA GLY A 159 -8.70 -3.85 17.64
C GLY A 159 -7.75 -3.90 16.44
N VAL A 160 -7.86 -3.02 15.45
CA VAL A 160 -7.05 -3.06 14.22
C VAL A 160 -5.54 -3.27 14.47
N ASP A 161 -4.87 -4.08 13.66
CA ASP A 161 -3.42 -4.33 13.71
C ASP A 161 -2.80 -4.26 12.30
N GLY A 162 -1.53 -4.64 12.18
CA GLY A 162 -0.73 -4.51 10.98
C GLY A 162 0.25 -3.34 11.10
N VAL A 163 1.19 -3.28 10.17
CA VAL A 163 2.23 -2.24 10.15
C VAL A 163 1.63 -0.84 10.31
N LEU A 164 0.63 -0.52 9.48
CA LEU A 164 -0.10 0.73 9.48
C LEU A 164 -1.26 0.67 10.50
N GLY A 165 -2.00 -0.43 10.50
CA GLY A 165 -3.23 -0.55 11.28
C GLY A 165 -3.01 -0.36 12.79
N GLN A 166 -1.89 -0.83 13.35
CA GLN A 166 -1.60 -0.62 14.78
C GLN A 166 -1.61 0.85 15.22
N THR A 167 -1.35 1.79 14.29
CA THR A 167 -1.34 3.24 14.56
C THR A 167 -2.74 3.83 14.76
N TYR A 168 -3.79 3.07 14.43
CA TYR A 168 -5.21 3.43 14.58
C TYR A 168 -5.85 2.85 15.85
N ARG A 169 -5.14 2.02 16.61
CA ARG A 169 -5.63 1.50 17.88
C ARG A 169 -5.94 2.62 18.86
N SER A 170 -7.02 2.48 19.62
CA SER A 170 -7.44 3.44 20.64
C SER A 170 -6.38 3.62 21.74
N ASN A 171 -5.59 2.59 22.02
CA ASN A 171 -4.50 2.60 22.99
C ASN A 171 -3.10 2.74 22.35
N TYR A 172 -3.01 3.20 21.10
CA TYR A 172 -1.71 3.36 20.44
C TYR A 172 -0.88 4.44 21.13
N VAL A 173 0.21 4.02 21.77
CA VAL A 173 1.26 4.92 22.25
C VAL A 173 2.40 4.84 21.26
N SER A 174 2.73 5.97 20.64
CA SER A 174 3.85 6.06 19.70
C SER A 174 5.14 5.65 20.40
N LYS A 175 5.72 4.51 20.00
CA LYS A 175 7.03 4.04 20.45
C LYS A 175 8.18 4.68 19.66
N ILE A 176 7.86 5.66 18.80
CA ILE A 176 8.83 6.40 18.02
C ILE A 176 9.69 7.21 19.00
N LYS A 177 10.97 6.86 19.10
CA LYS A 177 11.95 7.70 19.79
C LYS A 177 12.06 9.03 19.02
N MET A 178 11.48 10.09 19.57
CA MET A 178 11.67 11.46 19.10
C MET A 178 13.17 11.77 19.05
N GLY A 179 13.69 12.17 17.89
CA GLY A 179 15.12 12.45 17.68
C GLY A 179 15.94 11.34 17.01
N VAL A 180 15.33 10.19 16.67
CA VAL A 180 15.96 9.17 15.82
C VAL A 180 15.50 9.35 14.38
N LEU A 181 16.45 9.49 13.45
CA LEU A 181 16.17 9.44 12.01
C LEU A 181 15.55 8.07 11.68
N MET A 182 14.24 8.08 11.43
CA MET A 182 13.47 7.00 10.79
C MET A 182 13.22 5.77 11.69
N PRO A 183 12.24 5.87 12.60
CA PRO A 183 11.83 4.77 13.46
C PRO A 183 11.14 3.67 12.64
N VAL A 184 11.63 2.43 12.77
CA VAL A 184 11.01 1.24 12.15
C VAL A 184 9.92 0.73 13.08
N VAL A 185 8.71 0.51 12.56
CA VAL A 185 7.59 0.00 13.36
C VAL A 185 7.44 -1.52 13.16
N GLY A 186 7.72 -2.25 14.24
CA GLY A 186 7.59 -3.71 14.40
C GLY A 186 8.54 -4.57 13.54
N GLY A 187 8.49 -5.88 13.76
CA GLY A 187 9.42 -6.83 13.12
C GLY A 187 8.85 -7.38 11.81
N ALA A 188 9.67 -7.44 10.74
CA ALA A 188 9.26 -8.03 9.46
C ALA A 188 8.62 -9.43 9.60
N LYS A 189 9.02 -10.22 10.62
CA LYS A 189 8.46 -11.55 10.87
C LYS A 189 7.01 -11.53 11.37
N GLU A 190 6.61 -10.52 12.14
CA GLU A 190 5.26 -10.45 12.73
C GLU A 190 4.20 -10.13 11.67
N TYR A 191 4.60 -9.33 10.67
CA TYR A 191 3.72 -8.88 9.60
C TYR A 191 3.88 -9.66 8.30
N ALA A 192 4.83 -10.59 8.21
CA ALA A 192 5.00 -11.41 7.00
C ALA A 192 3.72 -12.20 6.71
N SER A 193 3.32 -12.19 5.45
CA SER A 193 2.23 -13.03 4.93
C SER A 193 2.76 -13.97 3.86
N SER A 194 2.15 -15.13 3.69
CA SER A 194 2.60 -16.11 2.68
C SER A 194 2.34 -15.66 1.25
N THR A 195 1.25 -14.95 1.01
CA THR A 195 0.87 -14.42 -0.30
C THR A 195 0.11 -13.11 -0.16
N LEU A 196 0.00 -12.37 -1.26
CA LEU A 196 -0.70 -11.09 -1.32
C LEU A 196 -2.17 -11.16 -0.83
N PHE A 197 -2.85 -12.29 -0.97
CA PHE A 197 -4.25 -12.46 -0.52
C PHE A 197 -4.40 -13.40 0.68
N SER A 198 -3.30 -13.81 1.33
CA SER A 198 -3.36 -14.61 2.55
C SER A 198 -3.62 -13.74 3.78
N SER A 199 -4.47 -14.19 4.69
CA SER A 199 -4.71 -13.55 5.99
C SER A 199 -4.03 -14.31 7.13
N ASP A 200 -2.75 -14.62 6.97
CA ASP A 200 -2.00 -15.58 7.80
C ASP A 200 -0.82 -14.97 8.58
N CYS A 201 -0.70 -13.63 8.58
CA CYS A 201 0.30 -12.96 9.39
C CYS A 201 0.02 -13.16 10.89
N ALA A 202 1.05 -13.00 11.73
CA ALA A 202 0.92 -13.27 13.17
C ALA A 202 -0.07 -12.33 13.89
N VAL A 203 -0.40 -11.21 13.26
CA VAL A 203 -1.33 -10.19 13.76
C VAL A 203 -2.68 -10.19 13.02
N ALA A 204 -2.96 -11.21 12.20
CA ALA A 204 -4.18 -11.29 11.42
C ALA A 204 -5.42 -11.32 12.33
N LYS A 205 -6.41 -10.51 11.97
CA LYS A 205 -7.71 -10.36 12.64
C LYS A 205 -8.89 -10.53 11.69
N PHE A 206 -8.59 -10.76 10.41
CA PHE A 206 -9.59 -10.82 9.35
C PHE A 206 -10.44 -12.07 9.47
N THR A 207 -11.76 -11.86 9.52
CA THR A 207 -12.77 -12.91 9.53
C THR A 207 -13.73 -12.79 8.34
N GLY A 208 -13.67 -11.68 7.60
CA GLY A 208 -14.60 -11.39 6.49
C GLY A 208 -15.95 -10.83 6.96
N GLU A 209 -16.09 -10.50 8.24
CA GLU A 209 -17.33 -10.01 8.84
C GLU A 209 -17.15 -8.62 9.45
N LEU A 210 -18.13 -7.74 9.22
CA LEU A 210 -18.26 -6.47 9.93
C LEU A 210 -18.61 -6.73 11.41
N ASN A 211 -17.63 -6.66 12.31
CA ASN A 211 -17.91 -6.62 13.73
C ASN A 211 -18.53 -5.26 14.09
N SER A 212 -19.82 -5.27 14.43
CA SER A 212 -20.64 -4.10 14.76
C SER A 212 -20.27 -3.39 16.07
N SER A 213 -19.14 -3.74 16.69
CA SER A 213 -18.66 -3.11 17.92
C SER A 213 -17.64 -2.01 17.62
N GLU A 214 -18.13 -0.76 17.66
CA GLU A 214 -17.37 0.50 17.66
C GLU A 214 -16.51 0.79 16.41
N SER A 215 -17.15 1.27 15.35
CA SER A 215 -16.49 1.90 14.19
C SER A 215 -16.12 3.35 14.51
N PHE A 216 -14.85 3.71 14.38
CA PHE A 216 -14.40 5.09 14.53
C PHE A 216 -14.02 5.70 13.17
N GLU A 217 -14.41 6.96 12.94
CA GLU A 217 -13.99 7.71 11.76
C GLU A 217 -12.58 8.29 11.98
N TYR A 218 -11.62 7.93 11.11
CA TYR A 218 -10.23 8.34 11.29
C TYR A 218 -9.79 9.39 10.25
N GLY A 219 -8.79 10.20 10.63
CA GLY A 219 -8.19 11.19 9.73
C GLY A 219 -7.44 10.53 8.56
N SER A 220 -7.36 11.25 7.43
CA SER A 220 -6.64 10.84 6.22
C SER A 220 -5.14 10.64 6.48
N LEU A 221 -4.51 9.76 5.71
CA LEU A 221 -3.09 9.44 5.82
C LEU A 221 -2.44 9.33 4.42
N ASP A 222 -1.38 10.08 4.17
CA ASP A 222 -0.65 10.04 2.90
C ASP A 222 0.62 9.20 3.06
N CYS A 223 0.72 8.09 2.33
CA CYS A 223 1.81 7.13 2.33
C CYS A 223 2.69 7.25 1.07
N ALA A 224 3.65 8.16 1.12
CA ALA A 224 4.63 8.29 0.06
C ALA A 224 5.77 7.28 0.20
N SER A 225 6.13 6.62 -0.88
CA SER A 225 7.45 6.05 -1.08
C SER A 225 8.47 7.19 -1.30
N THR A 226 8.87 7.91 -0.24
CA THR A 226 9.67 9.12 -0.45
C THR A 226 11.01 8.83 -1.13
N GLY A 227 11.22 9.43 -2.31
CA GLY A 227 12.52 9.62 -2.96
C GLY A 227 13.46 10.60 -2.24
N MET A 228 13.15 11.03 -1.01
CA MET A 228 13.99 12.00 -0.28
C MET A 228 15.03 11.36 0.65
N ASP A 229 14.91 10.08 1.04
CA ASP A 229 15.90 9.43 1.95
C ASP A 229 16.14 7.92 1.74
N GLY A 230 15.71 7.33 0.63
CA GLY A 230 16.12 5.96 0.30
C GLY A 230 15.18 4.86 0.75
N ARG A 231 14.43 5.09 1.82
CA ARG A 231 14.27 4.08 2.88
C ARG A 231 12.80 3.87 3.27
N GLY A 232 12.14 2.89 2.65
CA GLY A 232 10.84 2.36 3.10
C GLY A 232 9.62 3.23 2.75
N VAL A 233 8.43 2.77 3.18
CA VAL A 233 7.14 3.47 2.95
C VAL A 233 6.90 4.45 4.08
N VAL A 234 6.55 5.69 3.73
CA VAL A 234 6.42 6.83 4.66
C VAL A 234 4.99 7.29 4.75
N CYS A 235 4.32 6.96 5.83
CA CYS A 235 2.91 7.30 6.02
C CYS A 235 2.73 8.46 6.99
N LYS A 236 2.15 9.57 6.52
CA LYS A 236 1.92 10.83 7.24
C LYS A 236 0.42 11.05 7.51
N ARG A 237 0.07 11.12 8.79
CA ARG A 237 -1.20 11.74 9.26
C ARG A 237 -1.04 13.24 9.41
#